data_AF-A0A968YJ84-F1
#
_entry.id   AF-A0A968YJ84-F1
#
_cell.length_a   1.000
_cell.length_b   1.000
_cell.length_c   1.000
_cell.angle_alpha   90.00
_cell.angle_beta   90.00
_cell.angle_gamma   90.00
#
_symmetry.space_group_name_H-M   'P 1'
#
loop_
_entity.id
_entity.type
_entity.pdbx_description
1 polymer ?
#
loop_
_entity_poly.entity_id
_entity_poly.type
_entity_poly.pdbx_seq_one_letter_code
_entity_poly.pdbx_strand_id
1 'polypeptide(L)'
;MRYQPKLRAKDYPNILKKYQSGLSQAEIGREYDVSGQYIGRILKAHKVPGRVGGWNTSKLQAKQNHRKILALYHEGYTISDVARQMGYTPGGVHYVLRKAGLV
;
A
#
# COMPACT_ATOMS: atom_id res chain seq x y z
N MET A 1 10.63 -18.66 26.59
CA MET A 1 11.26 -17.40 26.14
C MET A 1 10.14 -16.43 25.77
N ARG A 2 9.98 -15.28 26.46
CA ARG A 2 8.93 -14.29 26.13
C ARG A 2 9.45 -13.39 25.00
N TYR A 3 8.88 -13.51 23.80
CA TYR A 3 9.16 -12.59 22.70
C TYR A 3 8.69 -11.18 23.09
N GLN A 4 9.63 -10.23 23.18
CA GLN A 4 9.33 -8.83 23.37
C GLN A 4 9.45 -8.12 22.01
N PRO A 5 8.38 -7.49 21.50
CA PRO A 5 8.47 -6.71 20.27
C PRO A 5 9.48 -5.56 20.46
N LYS A 6 10.37 -5.36 19.47
CA LYS A 6 11.32 -4.23 19.44
C LYS A 6 10.61 -2.87 19.30
N LEU A 7 9.35 -2.91 18.87
CA LEU A 7 8.47 -1.81 18.56
C LEU A 7 7.82 -1.23 19.82
N ARG A 8 8.09 0.04 20.13
CA ARG A 8 7.47 0.77 21.26
C ARG A 8 6.60 1.93 20.76
N ALA A 9 5.74 2.46 21.63
CA ALA A 9 4.87 3.59 21.29
C ALA A 9 5.61 4.84 20.78
N LYS A 10 6.87 5.03 21.24
CA LYS A 10 7.75 6.10 20.76
C LYS A 10 8.13 5.98 19.27
N ASP A 11 8.04 4.79 18.70
CA ASP A 11 8.44 4.50 17.31
C ASP A 11 7.30 4.75 16.31
N TYR A 12 6.07 4.94 16.80
CA TYR A 12 4.88 5.14 15.96
C TYR A 12 5.01 6.34 15.00
N PRO A 13 5.49 7.53 15.42
CA PRO A 13 5.67 8.64 14.48
C PRO A 13 6.61 8.31 13.31
N ASN A 14 7.66 7.51 13.58
CA ASN A 14 8.61 7.10 12.54
C ASN A 14 7.99 6.09 11.57
N ILE A 15 7.18 5.15 12.08
CA ILE A 15 6.38 4.22 11.25
C ILE A 15 5.45 4.99 10.32
N LEU A 16 4.74 6.01 10.82
CA LEU A 16 3.84 6.83 10.02
C LEU A 16 4.57 7.56 8.90
N LYS A 17 5.72 8.18 9.22
CA LYS A 17 6.55 8.89 8.24
C LYS A 17 7.06 7.94 7.15
N LYS A 18 7.55 6.76 7.52
CA LYS A 18 7.99 5.72 6.58
C LYS A 18 6.86 5.24 5.68
N TYR A 19 5.68 4.99 6.25
CA TYR A 19 4.51 4.57 5.49
C TYR A 19 4.04 5.64 4.50
N GLN A 20 4.07 6.92 4.89
CA GLN A 20 3.78 8.07 4.03
C GLN A 20 4.83 8.25 2.93
N SER A 21 6.10 7.96 3.22
CA SER A 21 7.19 8.02 2.22
C SER A 21 7.15 6.90 1.17
N GLY A 22 6.22 5.95 1.28
CA GLY A 22 6.04 4.90 0.27
C GLY A 22 6.51 3.50 0.69
N LEU A 23 7.12 3.33 1.88
CA LEU A 23 7.51 2.00 2.37
C LEU A 23 6.29 1.14 2.70
N SER A 24 6.28 -0.10 2.26
CA SER A 24 5.22 -1.06 2.57
C SER A 24 5.22 -1.46 4.04
N GLN A 25 4.07 -1.96 4.52
CA GLN A 25 3.94 -2.50 5.87
C GLN A 25 4.92 -3.66 6.14
N ALA A 26 5.25 -4.44 5.11
CA ALA A 26 6.21 -5.54 5.21
C ALA A 26 7.64 -5.04 5.38
N GLU A 27 8.04 -4.01 4.64
CA GLU A 27 9.38 -3.38 4.78
C GLU A 27 9.54 -2.73 6.15
N ILE A 28 8.53 -1.97 6.59
CA ILE A 28 8.52 -1.38 7.93
C ILE A 28 8.54 -2.48 9.00
N GLY A 29 7.77 -3.54 8.80
CA GLY A 29 7.73 -4.69 9.72
C GLY A 29 9.10 -5.33 9.89
N ARG A 30 9.82 -5.60 8.78
CA ARG A 30 11.18 -6.16 8.81
C ARG A 30 12.15 -5.27 9.60
N GLU A 31 12.05 -3.95 9.46
CA GLU A 31 12.94 -3.04 10.17
C GLU A 31 12.75 -3.07 11.68
N TYR A 32 11.51 -3.28 12.14
CA TYR A 32 11.16 -3.36 13.55
C TYR A 32 11.04 -4.79 14.08
N ASP A 33 11.40 -5.79 13.27
CA ASP A 33 11.25 -7.22 13.56
C ASP A 33 9.82 -7.60 13.97
N VAL A 34 8.82 -7.00 13.32
CA VAL A 34 7.39 -7.28 13.55
C VAL A 34 6.70 -7.64 12.24
N SER A 35 5.58 -8.35 12.32
CA SER A 35 4.80 -8.66 11.13
C SER A 35 4.22 -7.40 10.49
N GLY A 36 4.12 -7.39 9.15
CA GLY A 36 3.43 -6.30 8.44
C GLY A 36 1.97 -6.15 8.87
N GLN A 37 1.32 -7.23 9.32
CA GLN A 37 -0.01 -7.19 9.91
C GLN A 37 -0.05 -6.35 11.19
N TYR A 38 0.99 -6.43 12.04
CA TYR A 38 1.09 -5.63 13.25
C TYR A 38 1.25 -4.15 12.93
N ILE A 39 2.10 -3.80 11.94
CA ILE A 39 2.19 -2.43 11.40
C ILE A 39 0.84 -1.96 10.88
N GLY A 40 0.10 -2.82 10.17
CA GLY A 40 -1.23 -2.51 9.69
C GLY A 40 -2.23 -2.18 10.81
N ARG A 41 -2.18 -2.91 11.93
CA ARG A 41 -2.99 -2.59 13.12
C ARG A 41 -2.63 -1.24 13.73
N ILE A 42 -1.35 -0.90 13.81
CA ILE A 42 -0.89 0.42 14.29
C ILE A 42 -1.42 1.52 13.38
N LEU A 43 -1.25 1.39 12.06
CA LEU A 43 -1.76 2.37 11.09
C LEU A 43 -3.27 2.57 11.21
N LYS A 44 -4.02 1.49 11.38
CA LYS A 44 -5.47 1.53 11.59
C LYS A 44 -5.85 2.21 12.91
N ALA A 45 -5.14 1.91 14.00
CA ALA A 45 -5.36 2.55 15.31
C ALA A 45 -5.11 4.06 15.26
N HIS A 46 -4.12 4.50 14.46
CA HIS A 46 -3.82 5.91 14.22
C HIS A 46 -4.69 6.56 13.12
N LYS A 47 -5.77 5.90 12.68
CA LYS A 47 -6.71 6.38 11.64
C LYS A 47 -6.02 6.77 10.32
N VAL A 48 -4.88 6.17 10.01
CA VAL A 48 -4.21 6.40 8.73
C VAL A 48 -4.91 5.59 7.65
N PRO A 49 -5.34 6.23 6.54
CA PRO A 49 -6.00 5.51 5.46
C PRO A 49 -5.07 4.43 4.89
N GLY A 50 -5.67 3.30 4.51
CA GLY A 50 -4.96 2.32 3.70
C GLY A 50 -4.52 2.96 2.38
N ARG A 51 -3.43 2.46 1.79
CA ARG A 51 -3.10 2.80 0.39
C ARG A 51 -4.28 2.49 -0.51
N VAL A 52 -4.36 3.13 -1.67
CA VAL A 52 -5.50 2.97 -2.58
C VAL A 52 -5.63 1.49 -2.97
N GLY A 53 -6.82 0.91 -2.77
CA GLY A 53 -7.06 -0.55 -2.79
C GLY A 53 -7.02 -1.23 -1.40
N GLY A 54 -6.76 -0.48 -0.34
CA GLY A 54 -6.61 -0.94 1.04
C GLY A 54 -7.91 -1.02 1.86
N TRP A 55 -7.71 -1.40 3.14
CA TRP A 55 -8.57 -1.84 4.27
C TRP A 55 -10.06 -2.15 4.10
N ASN A 56 -10.81 -1.48 3.23
CA ASN A 56 -12.25 -1.71 2.99
C ASN A 56 -12.67 -1.22 1.59
N THR A 57 -11.82 -1.35 0.57
CA THR A 57 -12.20 -0.99 -0.80
C THR A 57 -13.33 -1.92 -1.26
N SER A 58 -14.53 -1.36 -1.47
CA SER A 58 -15.67 -2.14 -1.98
C SER A 58 -15.31 -2.75 -3.35
N LYS A 59 -15.90 -3.90 -3.69
CA LYS A 59 -15.69 -4.53 -5.01
C LYS A 59 -15.98 -3.56 -6.16
N LEU A 60 -16.97 -2.68 -5.99
CA LEU A 60 -17.32 -1.64 -6.96
C LEU A 60 -16.19 -0.62 -7.12
N GLN A 61 -15.66 -0.10 -6.02
CA GLN A 61 -14.57 0.87 -6.02
C GLN A 61 -13.29 0.27 -6.64
N ALA A 62 -13.00 -1.00 -6.34
CA ALA A 62 -11.87 -1.72 -6.93
C ALA A 62 -12.03 -1.82 -8.46
N LYS A 63 -13.23 -2.18 -8.95
CA LYS A 63 -13.53 -2.24 -10.39
C LYS A 63 -13.37 -0.88 -11.07
N GLN A 64 -13.84 0.20 -10.43
CA GLN A 64 -13.67 1.56 -10.94
C GLN A 64 -12.20 1.96 -11.00
N ASN A 65 -11.42 1.66 -9.95
CA ASN A 65 -9.99 1.95 -9.93
C ASN A 65 -9.24 1.19 -11.03
N HIS A 66 -9.58 -0.08 -11.27
CA HIS A 66 -8.99 -0.85 -12.37
C HIS A 66 -9.29 -0.22 -13.72
N ARG A 67 -10.53 0.23 -13.98
CA ARG A 67 -10.88 0.92 -15.23
C ARG A 67 -10.07 2.20 -15.41
N LYS A 68 -9.88 2.98 -14.34
CA LYS A 68 -9.04 4.20 -14.39
C LYS A 68 -7.57 3.87 -14.68
N ILE A 69 -7.01 2.84 -14.04
CA ILE A 69 -5.64 2.38 -14.31
C ILE A 69 -5.47 1.99 -15.79
N LEU A 70 -6.43 1.26 -16.36
CA LEU A 70 -6.40 0.86 -17.77
C LEU A 70 -6.49 2.08 -18.70
N ALA A 71 -7.38 3.04 -18.40
CA ALA A 71 -7.52 4.25 -19.19
C ALA A 71 -6.22 5.06 -19.23
N LEU A 72 -5.61 5.31 -18.08
CA LEU A 72 -4.33 6.02 -17.99
C LEU A 72 -3.21 5.28 -18.73
N TYR A 73 -3.16 3.95 -18.66
CA TYR A 73 -2.16 3.19 -19.41
C TYR A 73 -2.37 3.30 -20.93
N HIS A 74 -3.62 3.27 -21.40
CA HIS A 74 -3.95 3.48 -22.83
C HIS A 74 -3.66 4.91 -23.31
N GLU A 75 -3.75 5.91 -22.42
CA GLU A 75 -3.32 7.28 -22.69
C GLU A 75 -1.79 7.43 -22.81
N GLY A 76 -1.02 6.36 -22.55
CA GLY A 76 0.44 6.33 -22.70
C GLY A 76 1.22 6.61 -21.42
N TYR A 77 0.57 6.72 -20.26
CA TYR A 77 1.27 6.88 -18.98
C TYR A 77 2.03 5.60 -18.60
N THR A 78 3.22 5.78 -18.02
CA THR A 78 4.01 4.64 -17.53
C THR A 78 3.39 4.04 -16.26
N ILE A 79 3.72 2.78 -15.96
CA ILE A 79 3.27 2.10 -14.73
C ILE A 79 3.61 2.93 -13.48
N SER A 80 4.78 3.56 -13.46
CA SER A 80 5.25 4.41 -12.37
C SER A 80 4.43 5.69 -12.23
N ASP A 81 4.08 6.33 -13.34
CA ASP A 81 3.26 7.54 -13.34
C ASP A 81 1.83 7.23 -12.88
N VAL A 82 1.23 6.17 -13.41
CA VAL A 82 -0.10 5.70 -13.00
C VAL A 82 -0.11 5.35 -11.51
N ALA A 83 0.92 4.68 -11.01
CA ALA A 83 1.04 4.33 -9.60
C ALA A 83 1.09 5.58 -8.71
N ARG A 84 1.91 6.57 -9.08
CA ARG A 84 2.03 7.85 -8.36
C ARG A 84 0.71 8.62 -8.36
N GLN A 85 0.06 8.73 -9.52
CA GLN A 85 -1.19 9.49 -9.69
C GLN A 85 -2.37 8.83 -8.97
N MET A 86 -2.44 7.50 -8.98
CA MET A 86 -3.54 6.75 -8.37
C MET A 86 -3.26 6.36 -6.90
N GLY A 87 -2.07 6.66 -6.36
CA GLY A 87 -1.67 6.25 -5.01
C GLY A 87 -1.53 4.73 -4.83
N TYR A 88 -1.26 4.01 -5.92
CA TYR A 88 -0.96 2.57 -5.93
C TYR A 88 0.55 2.34 -5.85
N THR A 89 0.95 1.12 -5.48
CA THR A 89 2.33 0.67 -5.74
C THR A 89 2.48 0.31 -7.22
N PRO A 90 3.68 0.45 -7.82
CA PRO A 90 3.92 0.01 -9.20
C PRO A 90 3.53 -1.45 -9.45
N GLY A 91 3.80 -2.33 -8.48
CA GLY A 91 3.37 -3.73 -8.53
C GLY A 91 1.85 -3.92 -8.51
N GLY A 92 1.10 -3.05 -7.82
CA GLY A 92 -0.36 -3.05 -7.84
C GLY A 92 -0.94 -2.66 -9.20
N VAL A 93 -0.35 -1.65 -9.84
CA VAL A 93 -0.70 -1.26 -11.22
C VAL A 93 -0.37 -2.39 -12.20
N HIS A 94 0.84 -2.94 -12.12
CA HIS A 94 1.27 -4.07 -12.95
C HIS A 94 0.34 -5.29 -12.81
N TYR A 95 -0.12 -5.60 -11.60
CA TYR A 95 -1.09 -6.67 -11.38
C TYR A 95 -2.42 -6.42 -12.12
N VAL A 96 -2.92 -5.19 -12.12
CA VAL A 96 -4.16 -4.83 -12.83
C VAL A 96 -3.98 -4.97 -14.34
N LEU A 97 -2.86 -4.49 -14.88
CA LEU A 97 -2.54 -4.58 -16.30
C LEU A 97 -2.37 -6.04 -16.76
N ARG A 98 -1.66 -6.85 -15.97
CA ARG A 98 -1.49 -8.29 -16.23
C ARG A 98 -2.82 -9.03 -16.23
N LYS A 99 -3.72 -8.69 -15.31
CA LYS A 99 -5.07 -9.27 -15.27
C LYS A 99 -5.91 -8.89 -16.50
N ALA A 100 -5.62 -7.76 -17.13
CA ALA A 100 -6.26 -7.30 -18.35
C ALA A 100 -5.56 -7.79 -19.64
N GLY A 101 -4.43 -8.50 -19.53
CA GLY A 101 -3.67 -9.02 -20.68
C GLY A 101 -2.88 -7.96 -21.46
N LEU A 102 -2.57 -6.82 -20.85
CA LEU A 102 -1.82 -5.73 -21.49
C LEU A 102 -0.30 -5.83 -21.29
N VAL A 103 0.14 -6.62 -20.31
CA VAL A 103 1.54 -6.94 -19.96
C VAL A 103 1.61 -8.35 -19.40
#